data_AF-A0A6N6PDH1-F1
#
_entry.id   AF-A0A6N6PDH1-F1
#
_cell.length_a   1.000
_cell.length_b   1.000
_cell.length_c   1.000
_cell.angle_alpha   90.00
_cell.angle_beta   90.00
_cell.angle_gamma   90.00
#
_symmetry.space_group_name_H-M   'P 1'
#
loop_
_entity.id
_entity.type
_entity.pdbx_description
1 polymer ?
#
loop_
_entity_poly.entity_id
_entity_poly.type
_entity_poly.pdbx_seq_one_letter_code
_entity_poly.pdbx_strand_id
1 'polypeptide(L)' 'MKKFPPAFLATPGNAPGFAWIGQVDVGFTYAVSDHAVFDFGCNFGVTKAAPEFNPFLGFSIRF' A
#
# COMPACT_ATOMS: atom_id res chain seq x y z
N MET A 1 -14.34 0.05 -12.00
CA MET A 1 -13.31 0.41 -10.98
C MET A 1 -13.63 -0.32 -9.70
N LYS A 2 -12.68 -1.07 -9.13
CA LYS A 2 -12.87 -1.79 -7.87
C LYS A 2 -12.10 -1.05 -6.78
N LYS A 3 -12.78 -0.72 -5.69
CA LYS A 3 -12.14 -0.21 -4.46
C LYS A 3 -11.63 -1.40 -3.67
N PHE A 4 -10.39 -1.34 -3.21
CA PHE A 4 -9.90 -2.32 -2.25
C PHE A 4 -10.35 -1.93 -0.84
N PRO A 5 -10.78 -2.90 -0.01
CA PRO A 5 -10.97 -2.62 1.40
C PRO A 5 -9.63 -2.18 2.00
N PRO A 6 -9.63 -1.36 3.06
CA PRO A 6 -8.40 -0.97 3.71
C PRO A 6 -7.59 -2.21 4.12
N ALA A 7 -6.33 -2.26 3.73
CA ALA A 7 -5.40 -3.27 4.20
C ALA A 7 -4.48 -2.68 5.28
N PHE A 8 -3.90 -3.58 6.06
CA PHE A 8 -2.95 -3.24 7.12
C PHE A 8 -1.62 -3.91 6.80
N LEU A 9 -0.57 -3.11 6.71
CA LEU A 9 0.80 -3.55 6.52
C LEU A 9 1.59 -3.25 7.79
N ALA A 10 2.32 -4.25 8.27
CA ALA A 10 3.23 -4.08 9.40
C ALA A 10 4.60 -4.69 9.07
N THR A 11 5.65 -3.94 9.39
CA THR A 11 7.04 -4.40 9.39
C THR A 11 7.53 -4.43 10.84
N PRO A 12 7.22 -5.51 11.60
CA PRO A 12 7.69 -5.67 12.98
C PRO A 12 9.16 -6.14 13.02
N GLY A 13 9.81 -5.93 14.16
CA GLY A 13 11.19 -6.34 14.40
C GLY A 13 11.60 -6.13 15.85
N ASN A 14 12.66 -6.80 16.29
CA ASN A 14 13.12 -6.81 17.67
C ASN A 14 14.62 -6.49 17.82
N ALA A 15 15.29 -6.07 16.73
CA ALA A 15 16.68 -5.68 16.78
C ALA A 15 16.85 -4.42 17.66
N PRO A 16 17.97 -4.27 18.39
CA PRO A 16 18.25 -3.06 19.16
C PRO A 16 18.14 -1.80 18.29
N GLY A 17 17.34 -0.84 18.70
CA GLY A 17 17.11 0.41 17.97
C GLY A 17 16.10 0.32 16.80
N PHE A 18 15.49 -0.85 16.56
CA PHE A 18 14.46 -0.99 15.54
C PHE A 18 13.16 -0.29 15.95
N ALA A 19 12.62 0.54 15.07
CA ALA A 19 11.31 1.16 15.22
C ALA A 19 10.34 0.55 14.20
N TRP A 20 9.25 -0.05 14.68
CA TRP A 20 8.32 -0.76 13.81
C TRP A 20 7.47 0.20 12.98
N ILE A 21 7.25 -0.21 11.73
CA ILE A 21 6.46 0.56 10.75
C ILE A 21 5.09 -0.10 10.64
N GLY A 22 4.04 0.63 10.98
CA GLY A 22 2.65 0.23 10.77
C GLY A 22 1.98 1.20 9.81
N GLN A 23 1.27 0.67 8.82
CA GLN A 23 0.55 1.46 7.82
C GLN A 23 -0.84 0.85 7.57
N VAL A 24 -1.82 1.73 7.33
CA VAL A 24 -3.11 1.36 6.75
C VAL A 24 -3.18 1.95 5.36
N ASP A 25 -3.71 1.23 4.38
CA ASP A 25 -3.81 1.72 3.02
C ASP A 25 -5.26 1.87 2.54
N VAL A 26 -5.43 2.71 1.54
CA VAL A 26 -6.63 2.71 0.70
C VAL A 26 -6.23 3.00 -0.74
N GLY A 27 -6.88 2.31 -1.67
CA GLY A 27 -6.62 2.47 -3.09
C GLY A 27 -7.75 2.01 -3.99
N PHE A 28 -7.55 2.29 -5.27
CA PHE A 28 -8.40 1.88 -6.36
C PHE A 28 -7.61 1.11 -7.38
N THR A 29 -8.31 0.20 -8.02
CA THR A 29 -7.77 -0.54 -9.14
C THR A 29 -8.74 -0.52 -10.30
N TYR A 30 -8.17 -0.26 -11.47
CA TYR A 30 -8.86 -0.09 -12.71
C TYR A 30 -8.32 -1.10 -13.74
N ALA A 31 -9.15 -2.07 -14.10
CA ALA A 31 -8.86 -2.96 -15.21
C ALA A 31 -8.93 -2.15 -16.52
N VAL A 32 -7.83 -2.13 -17.25
CA VAL A 32 -7.71 -1.52 -18.58
C VAL A 32 -8.11 -2.54 -19.65
N SER A 33 -7.73 -3.80 -19.45
CA SER A 33 -8.12 -4.96 -20.25
C SER A 33 -8.11 -6.22 -19.38
N ASP A 34 -8.40 -7.39 -19.96
CA ASP A 34 -8.29 -8.68 -19.27
C ASP A 34 -6.84 -9.02 -18.84
N HIS A 35 -5.87 -8.29 -19.38
CA HIS A 35 -4.44 -8.50 -19.14
C HIS A 35 -3.74 -7.31 -18.50
N ALA A 36 -4.39 -6.15 -18.36
CA ALA A 36 -3.74 -4.93 -17.92
C ALA A 36 -4.58 -4.22 -16.85
N VAL A 37 -3.90 -3.76 -15.79
CA VAL A 37 -4.52 -3.15 -14.63
C VAL A 37 -3.69 -1.95 -14.16
N PHE A 38 -4.35 -0.83 -13.87
CA PHE A 38 -3.78 0.30 -13.13
C PHE A 38 -4.24 0.27 -11.67
N ASP A 39 -3.34 0.60 -10.75
CA ASP A 39 -3.62 0.73 -9.33
C ASP A 39 -3.07 2.06 -8.80
N PHE A 40 -3.82 2.70 -7.89
CA PHE A 40 -3.34 3.91 -7.23
C PHE A 40 -3.95 4.01 -5.83
N GLY A 41 -3.22 4.63 -4.92
CA GLY A 41 -3.66 4.77 -3.54
C GLY A 41 -2.62 5.43 -2.67
N CYS A 42 -2.79 5.29 -1.37
CA CYS A 42 -1.86 5.83 -0.38
C CYS A 42 -1.82 4.93 0.86
N ASN A 43 -0.62 4.73 1.39
CA ASN A 43 -0.41 4.14 2.71
C ASN A 43 -0.27 5.28 3.72
N PHE A 44 -0.99 5.17 4.83
CA PHE A 44 -1.02 6.15 5.92
C PHE A 44 -0.33 5.54 7.15
N GLY A 45 0.69 6.22 7.65
CA GLY A 45 1.42 5.79 8.83
C GLY A 45 0.55 5.82 10.08
N VAL A 46 0.58 4.73 10.86
CA VAL A 46 -0.09 4.63 12.17
C VAL A 46 0.91 4.53 13.33
N THR A 47 2.21 4.65 13.04
CA THR A 47 3.29 4.67 14.03
C THR A 47 4.19 5.86 13.81
N LYS A 48 4.94 6.25 14.84
CA LYS A 48 5.91 7.36 14.76
C LYS A 48 7.03 7.12 13.75
N ALA A 49 7.31 5.87 13.41
CA ALA A 49 8.39 5.51 12.48
C ALA A 49 7.89 5.36 11.03
N ALA A 50 6.57 5.29 10.82
CA ALA A 50 5.99 5.20 9.50
C ALA A 50 5.88 6.60 8.87
N PRO A 51 6.10 6.74 7.55
CA PRO A 51 5.77 7.98 6.84
C PRO A 51 4.29 8.32 7.00
N GLU A 52 3.97 9.60 7.17
CA GLU A 52 2.58 10.06 7.34
C GLU A 52 1.73 9.73 6.09
N PHE A 53 2.31 9.92 4.91
CA PHE A 53 1.70 9.61 3.62
C PHE A 53 2.73 8.97 2.69
N ASN A 54 2.35 7.85 2.06
CA ASN A 54 3.14 7.17 1.05
C ASN A 54 2.26 6.81 -0.16
N PRO A 55 2.08 7.74 -1.11
CA PRO A 55 1.25 7.53 -2.29
C PRO A 55 1.91 6.54 -3.26
N PHE A 56 1.09 5.78 -3.98
CA PHE A 56 1.55 4.85 -5.01
C PHE A 56 0.70 4.95 -6.29
N LEU A 57 1.37 4.64 -7.40
CA LEU A 57 0.77 4.40 -8.71
C LEU A 57 1.46 3.17 -9.30
N GLY A 58 0.68 2.16 -9.63
CA GLY A 58 1.14 0.90 -10.18
C GLY A 58 0.45 0.56 -11.50
N PHE A 59 1.13 -0.30 -12.26
CA PHE A 59 0.63 -0.87 -13.48
C PHE A 59 1.08 -2.33 -13.56
N SER A 60 0.13 -3.23 -13.79
CA SER A 60 0.37 -4.67 -13.91
C SER A 60 -0.10 -5.17 -15.28
N ILE A 61 0.75 -5.93 -15.96
CA ILE A 61 0.41 -6.67 -17.18
C ILE A 61 0.62 -8.16 -16.94
N ARG A 62 -0.31 -8.98 -17.45
CA ARG A 62 -0.17 -10.43 -17.55
C ARG A 62 0.11 -10.83 -19.00
N PHE A 63 1.19 -11.59 -19.20
CA PHE A 63 1.62 -12.16 -20.50
C PHE A 63 1.36 -13.66 -20.56
#